data_AF-F8PWQ5-F1
#
_entry.id   AF-F8PWQ5-F1
#
_cell.length_a   1.000
_cell.length_b   1.000
_cell.length_c   1.000
_cell.angle_alpha   90.00
_cell.angle_beta   90.00
_cell.angle_gamma   90.00
#
_symmetry.space_group_name_H-M   'P 1'
#
loop_
_entity.id
_entity.type
_entity.pdbx_description
1 polymer ?
#
loop_
_entity_poly.entity_id
_entity_poly.type
_entity_poly.pdbx_seq_one_letter_code
_entity_poly.pdbx_strand_id
1 'polypeptide(L)' 'KGVKLDYFVHWKGYSITERTWEPDHHLKNSPSLIATFHRKHPAAPRVIAAAALQFRPYKNFTTTTKKPRLFDW' A
#
# COMPACT_ATOMS: atom_id res chain seq x y z
N LYS A 1 3.67 8.61 13.95
CA LYS A 1 2.52 7.68 13.89
C LYS A 1 2.63 6.91 12.57
N GLY A 2 2.67 5.57 12.60
CA GLY A 2 2.72 4.74 11.39
C GLY A 2 1.35 4.61 10.72
N VAL A 3 1.31 4.22 9.44
CA VAL A 3 0.07 3.91 8.72
C VAL A 3 -0.47 2.58 9.24
N LYS A 4 -1.75 2.54 9.62
CA LYS A 4 -2.45 1.33 10.07
C LYS A 4 -3.55 0.99 9.06
N LEU A 5 -3.67 -0.29 8.71
CA LEU A 5 -4.69 -0.79 7.79
C LEU A 5 -5.78 -1.52 8.56
N ASP A 6 -7.00 -1.01 8.49
CA ASP A 6 -8.18 -1.63 9.06
C ASP A 6 -9.17 -1.99 7.94
N TYR A 7 -9.95 -3.05 8.15
CA TYR A 7 -10.95 -3.58 7.21
C TYR A 7 -12.35 -3.45 7.80
N PHE A 8 -13.33 -3.05 6.99
CA PHE A 8 -14.74 -3.04 7.41
C PHE A 8 -15.36 -4.41 7.14
N VAL A 9 -15.50 -5.21 8.19
CA VAL A 9 -15.83 -6.63 8.09
C VAL A 9 -17.33 -6.85 8.20
N HIS A 10 -17.86 -7.70 7.32
CA HIS A 10 -19.21 -8.25 7.46
C HIS A 10 -19.14 -9.68 7.96
N TRP A 11 -19.68 -9.89 9.16
CA TRP A 11 -19.66 -11.17 9.85
C TRP A 11 -20.73 -12.12 9.31
N LYS A 12 -20.34 -13.37 9.08
CA LYS A 12 -21.26 -14.41 8.61
C LYS A 12 -22.31 -14.69 9.70
N GLY A 13 -23.58 -14.61 9.33
CA GLY A 13 -24.70 -14.85 10.25
C GLY A 13 -25.16 -13.62 11.03
N TYR A 14 -24.53 -12.46 10.79
CA TYR A 14 -24.87 -11.21 11.44
C TYR A 14 -25.44 -10.21 10.43
N SER A 15 -26.16 -9.23 10.95
CA SER A 15 -26.78 -8.19 10.14
C SER A 15 -25.75 -7.18 9.58
N ILE A 16 -26.18 -6.34 8.65
CA ILE A 16 -25.34 -5.24 8.11
C ILE A 16 -24.95 -4.21 9.18
N THR A 17 -25.77 -4.05 10.22
CA THR A 17 -25.55 -3.08 11.29
C THR A 17 -24.44 -3.52 12.25
N GLU A 18 -24.09 -4.81 12.25
CA GLU A 18 -23.07 -5.39 13.12
C GLU A 18 -21.68 -5.42 12.47
N ARG A 19 -21.50 -4.71 11.35
CA ARG A 19 -20.19 -4.58 10.71
C ARG A 19 -19.26 -3.75 11.58
N THR A 20 -18.03 -4.22 11.74
CA THR A 20 -17.00 -3.57 12.57
C THR A 20 -15.75 -3.28 11.76
N TRP A 21 -14.96 -2.31 12.22
CA TRP A 21 -13.62 -2.05 11.70
C TRP A 21 -12.62 -2.92 12.45
N GLU A 22 -12.00 -3.86 11.75
CA GLU A 22 -11.01 -4.78 12.31
C GLU A 22 -9.61 -4.49 11.75
N PRO A 23 -8.57 -4.43 12.59
CA PRO A 23 -7.20 -4.28 12.11
C PRO A 23 -6.72 -5.50 11.33
N ASP A 24 -5.77 -5.30 10.43
CA ASP A 24 -5.23 -6.35 9.53
C ASP A 24 -4.84 -7.65 10.27
N HIS A 25 -4.26 -7.52 11.47
CA HIS A 25 -3.76 -8.66 12.23
C HIS A 25 -4.88 -9.52 12.84
N HIS A 26 -6.12 -9.02 12.98
CA HIS A 26 -7.28 -9.83 13.38
C HIS A 26 -7.73 -10.78 12.27
N LEU A 27 -7.40 -10.49 11.01
CA LEU A 27 -7.89 -11.23 9.83
C LEU A 27 -6.85 -12.21 9.25
N LYS A 28 -5.80 -12.53 10.02
CA LYS A 28 -4.73 -13.47 9.61
C LYS A 28 -5.25 -14.87 9.27
N ASN A 29 -6.40 -15.26 9.81
CA ASN A 29 -7.06 -16.54 9.54
C ASN A 29 -7.83 -16.58 8.21
N SER A 30 -7.97 -15.45 7.51
CA SER A 30 -8.81 -15.31 6.33
C SER A 30 -8.07 -14.76 5.09
N PRO A 31 -6.87 -15.25 4.75
CA PRO A 31 -6.05 -14.67 3.67
C PRO A 31 -6.71 -14.77 2.28
N SER A 32 -7.50 -15.81 2.02
CA SER A 32 -8.19 -16.02 0.75
C SER A 32 -9.31 -15.00 0.51
N LEU A 33 -10.04 -14.61 1.57
CA LEU A 33 -11.08 -13.58 1.51
C LEU A 33 -10.46 -12.22 1.25
N ILE A 34 -9.38 -11.89 1.98
CA ILE A 34 -8.62 -10.65 1.78
C ILE A 34 -8.11 -10.56 0.34
N ALA A 35 -7.47 -11.63 -0.17
CA ALA A 35 -6.96 -11.66 -1.55
C ALA A 35 -8.08 -11.50 -2.59
N THR A 36 -9.26 -12.09 -2.35
CA THR A 36 -10.41 -11.96 -3.24
C THR A 36 -11.00 -10.55 -3.22
N PHE A 37 -11.13 -9.93 -2.04
CA PHE A 37 -11.53 -8.53 -1.90
C PHE A 37 -10.57 -7.63 -2.70
N HIS A 38 -9.28 -7.81 -2.49
CA HIS A 38 -8.22 -7.04 -3.14
C HIS A 38 -8.19 -7.24 -4.67
N ARG A 39 -8.46 -8.45 -5.17
CA ARG A 39 -8.59 -8.71 -6.61
C ARG A 39 -9.78 -7.96 -7.23
N LYS A 40 -10.91 -7.87 -6.52
CA LYS A 40 -12.11 -7.13 -6.96
C LYS A 40 -11.96 -5.62 -6.82
N HIS A 41 -11.14 -5.17 -5.87
CA HIS A 41 -10.92 -3.76 -5.54
C HIS A 41 -9.42 -3.43 -5.64
N PRO A 42 -8.83 -3.36 -6.85
CA PRO A 42 -7.39 -3.17 -7.02
C PRO A 42 -6.87 -1.82 -6.48
N ALA A 43 -7.75 -0.81 -6.40
CA ALA A 43 -7.43 0.50 -5.83
C ALA A 43 -7.56 0.57 -4.29
N ALA A 44 -8.03 -0.50 -3.63
CA ALA A 44 -8.14 -0.52 -2.18
C ALA A 44 -6.74 -0.38 -1.54
N PRO A 45 -6.61 0.32 -0.40
CA PRO A 45 -5.34 0.44 0.30
C PRO A 45 -4.78 -0.94 0.69
N ARG A 46 -3.49 -1.14 0.47
CA ARG A 46 -2.77 -2.40 0.79
C ARG A 46 -1.43 -2.05 1.40
N VAL A 47 -0.99 -2.86 2.35
CA VAL A 47 0.41 -2.82 2.77
C VAL A 47 1.22 -3.50 1.69
N ILE A 48 1.90 -2.71 0.88
CA ILE A 48 2.84 -3.18 -0.14
C ILE A 48 4.23 -3.24 0.48
N ALA A 49 4.86 -4.40 0.41
CA ALA A 49 6.28 -4.50 0.72
C ALA A 49 7.05 -3.60 -0.25
N ALA A 50 8.06 -2.87 0.23
CA ALA A 50 8.90 -2.03 -0.63
C ALA A 50 9.50 -2.84 -1.80
N ALA A 51 9.80 -4.13 -1.57
CA ALA A 51 10.28 -5.05 -2.60
C ALA A 51 9.27 -5.32 -3.73
N ALA A 52 7.97 -5.17 -3.48
CA ALA A 52 6.94 -5.30 -4.51
C ALA A 52 6.88 -4.07 -5.45
N LEU A 53 7.43 -2.93 -5.02
CA LEU A 53 7.63 -1.78 -5.88
C LEU A 53 8.85 -2.05 -6.74
N GLN A 54 8.64 -2.27 -8.04
CA GLN A 54 9.72 -2.35 -9.02
C GLN A 54 10.26 -0.95 -9.32
N PHE A 55 10.81 -0.28 -8.30
CA PHE A 55 11.46 1.01 -8.49
C PHE A 55 12.70 0.80 -9.36
N ARG A 56 12.61 1.23 -10.61
CA ARG A 56 13.78 1.29 -11.49
C ARG A 56 14.54 2.56 -11.13
N PRO A 57 15.85 2.49 -10.88
CA PRO A 57 16.67 3.68 -10.73
C PRO A 57 16.43 4.61 -11.91
N TYR A 58 16.06 5.86 -11.63
CA TYR A 58 15.93 6.85 -12.68
C TYR A 58 17.29 7.10 -13.34
N LYS A 59 17.33 7.13 -14.67
CA LYS A 59 18.54 7.54 -15.40
C LYS A 59 18.63 9.07 -15.35
N ASN A 60 19.60 9.61 -14.61
CA ASN A 60 19.85 11.05 -14.55
C ASN A 60 20.41 11.58 -15.88
N PHE A 61 19.52 12.07 -16.75
CA PHE A 61 19.90 12.73 -18.01
C PHE A 61 20.38 14.18 -17.82
N THR A 62 20.36 14.69 -16.59
CA THR A 62 20.87 16.03 -16.21
C THR A 62 22.37 16.04 -15.91
N THR A 63 23.03 14.88 -15.96
CA THR A 63 24.47 14.76 -15.70
C THR A 63 25.26 15.40 -16.84
N THR A 64 25.54 16.69 -16.71
CA THR A 64 26.43 17.42 -17.61
C THR A 64 27.89 17.17 -17.18
N THR A 65 28.76 16.80 -18.13
CA THR A 65 30.20 16.61 -17.90
C THR A 65 30.93 17.92 -17.55
N LYS A 66 30.29 19.07 -17.76
CA LYS A 66 30.82 20.37 -17.33
C LYS A 66 30.74 20.46 -15.81
N LYS A 67 31.87 20.79 -15.17
CA LYS A 67 31.90 21.11 -13.73
C LYS A 67 30.77 22.10 -13.41
N PRO A 68 29.92 21.84 -12.41
CA PRO A 68 28.92 22.81 -11.98
C PRO A 68 29.68 24.07 -11.53
N ARG A 69 29.47 25.18 -12.25
CA ARG A 69 29.90 26.50 -11.76
C ARG A 69 28.95 26.89 -10.66
N LEU A 70 29.38 26.64 -9.43
CA LEU A 70 28.65 26.93 -8.21
C LEU A 70 28.76 28.43 -7.95
N PHE A 71 27.99 29.20 -8.71
CA PHE A 71 27.92 30.67 -8.69
C PHE A 71 29.23 31.35 -9.12
N ASP A 72 29.18 32.02 -10.26
CA ASP A 72 30.20 32.99 -10.66
C ASP A 72 29.77 34.35 -10.03
N TRP A 73 30.15 34.58 -8.76
CA TRP A 73 30.13 35.92 -8.14
C TRP A 73 31.57 36.38 -7.92
#